data_AF-A0A3S4FEI3-F1
#
_entry.id   AF-A0A3S4FEI3-F1
#
_cell.length_a   1.000
_cell.length_b   1.000
_cell.length_c   1.000
_cell.angle_alpha   90.00
_cell.angle_beta   90.00
_cell.angle_gamma   90.00
#
_symmetry.space_group_name_H-M   'P 1'
#
loop_
_entity.id
_entity.type
_entity.pdbx_description
1 polymer ?
#
loop_
_entity_poly.entity_id
_entity_poly.type
_entity_poly.pdbx_seq_one_letter_code
_entity_poly.pdbx_strand_id
1 'polypeptide(L)'
;MIRRYLYTFLLVMTLAGCKDKDLLKGLDQEQANEVIAVLQMHNIEANKIDSGKLGYSITVAEPDFTAAVYWIKTYQLPPRPRVEIAQMFPADSLVSSPRAEKARLYSAIEQRLEQSLQTMEGVLSARVHISYDIDAGENGRPPKTCSFVGISRI
;
A
#
# COMPACT_ATOMS: atom_id res chain seq x y z
N MET A 1 51.15 -24.77 -10.17
CA MET A 1 50.51 -24.39 -8.89
C MET A 1 49.38 -23.37 -9.05
N ILE A 2 49.51 -22.31 -9.87
CA ILE A 2 48.46 -21.28 -10.10
C ILE A 2 47.08 -21.85 -10.44
N ARG A 3 47.01 -22.88 -11.31
CA ARG A 3 45.74 -23.47 -11.77
C ARG A 3 44.95 -24.14 -10.65
N ARG A 4 45.63 -24.64 -9.61
CA ARG A 4 44.99 -25.26 -8.44
C ARG A 4 44.41 -24.19 -7.52
N TYR A 5 45.11 -23.06 -7.34
CA TYR A 5 44.60 -21.87 -6.63
C TYR A 5 43.40 -21.25 -7.32
N LEU A 6 43.37 -21.25 -8.65
CA LEU A 6 42.26 -20.73 -9.44
C LEU A 6 40.98 -21.56 -9.24
N TYR A 7 41.12 -22.90 -9.16
CA TYR A 7 40.00 -23.79 -8.82
C TYR A 7 39.53 -23.62 -7.36
N THR A 8 40.45 -23.45 -6.39
CA THR A 8 40.04 -23.18 -5.00
C THR A 8 39.37 -21.82 -4.84
N PHE A 9 39.85 -20.79 -5.53
CA PHE A 9 39.23 -19.46 -5.49
C PHE A 9 37.83 -19.47 -6.11
N LEU A 10 37.66 -20.15 -7.26
CA LEU A 10 36.35 -20.35 -7.89
C LEU A 10 35.38 -21.10 -6.96
N LEU A 11 35.86 -22.12 -6.25
CA LEU A 11 35.06 -22.93 -5.33
C LEU A 11 34.66 -22.16 -4.07
N VAL A 12 35.52 -21.28 -3.55
CA VAL A 12 35.20 -20.38 -2.42
C VAL A 12 34.18 -19.31 -2.84
N MET A 13 34.26 -18.80 -4.06
CA MET A 13 33.32 -17.80 -4.59
C MET A 13 31.92 -18.39 -4.81
N THR A 14 31.82 -19.69 -5.14
CA THR A 14 30.53 -20.41 -5.20
C THR A 14 29.97 -20.80 -3.83
N LEU A 15 30.79 -20.81 -2.77
CA LEU A 15 30.36 -21.14 -1.39
C LEU A 15 29.93 -19.93 -0.57
N ALA A 16 30.12 -18.71 -1.07
CA ALA A 16 29.43 -17.52 -0.57
C ALA A 16 27.95 -17.58 -0.98
N GLY A 17 27.25 -18.58 -0.45
CA GLY A 17 25.85 -18.81 -0.72
C GLY A 17 25.02 -17.62 -0.27
N CYS A 18 24.18 -17.13 -1.17
CA CYS A 18 23.12 -16.15 -0.90
C CYS A 18 22.26 -16.66 0.25
N LYS A 19 22.49 -16.12 1.45
CA LYS A 19 21.54 -16.26 2.54
C LYS A 19 20.44 -15.24 2.29
N ASP A 20 19.45 -15.65 1.51
CA ASP A 20 18.25 -14.84 1.33
C ASP A 20 17.49 -14.79 2.66
N LYS A 21 17.17 -13.58 3.11
CA LYS A 21 16.41 -13.33 4.33
C LYS A 21 14.98 -12.99 3.95
N ASP A 22 14.04 -13.65 4.62
CA ASP A 22 12.62 -13.30 4.56
C ASP A 22 12.41 -11.91 5.16
N LEU A 23 11.84 -11.00 4.38
CA LEU A 23 11.56 -9.62 4.78
C LEU A 23 10.10 -9.45 5.22
N LEU A 24 9.17 -9.87 4.36
CA LEU A 24 7.72 -9.76 4.58
C LEU A 24 7.02 -11.02 4.03
N LYS A 25 5.90 -11.40 4.64
CA LYS A 25 5.06 -12.54 4.26
C LYS A 25 3.59 -12.14 4.32
N GLY A 26 2.74 -12.82 3.54
CA GLY A 26 1.30 -12.57 3.58
C GLY A 26 0.86 -11.29 2.88
N LEU A 27 1.64 -10.83 1.90
CA LEU A 27 1.31 -9.64 1.12
C LEU A 27 0.31 -9.99 0.02
N ASP A 28 -0.56 -9.04 -0.31
CA ASP A 28 -1.34 -9.09 -1.55
C ASP A 28 -0.45 -8.75 -2.76
N GLN A 29 -0.92 -9.05 -3.97
CA GLN A 29 -0.18 -8.82 -5.21
C GLN A 29 0.20 -7.34 -5.40
N GLU A 30 -0.73 -6.42 -5.14
CA GLU A 30 -0.47 -4.99 -5.26
C GLU A 30 0.58 -4.53 -4.24
N GLN A 31 0.41 -4.92 -2.98
CA GLN A 31 1.35 -4.59 -1.91
C GLN A 31 2.75 -5.15 -2.19
N ALA A 32 2.84 -6.39 -2.69
CA ALA A 32 4.12 -6.99 -3.03
C ALA A 32 4.82 -6.24 -4.17
N ASN A 33 4.08 -5.86 -5.22
CA ASN A 33 4.62 -5.10 -6.34
C ASN A 33 5.12 -3.72 -5.91
N GLU A 34 4.40 -3.03 -5.01
CA GLU A 34 4.81 -1.72 -4.51
C GLU A 34 6.09 -1.78 -3.66
N VAL A 35 6.21 -2.79 -2.78
CA VAL A 35 7.44 -3.02 -2.01
C VAL A 35 8.62 -3.30 -2.94
N ILE A 36 8.44 -4.14 -3.96
CA ILE A 36 9.49 -4.45 -4.93
C ILE A 36 9.90 -3.20 -5.72
N ALA A 37 8.94 -2.39 -6.15
CA ALA A 37 9.23 -1.15 -6.89
C ALA A 37 10.10 -0.19 -6.06
N VAL A 38 9.80 -0.03 -4.77
CA VAL A 38 10.59 0.82 -3.87
C VAL A 38 11.99 0.23 -3.62
N LEU A 39 12.11 -1.07 -3.38
CA LEU A 39 13.40 -1.72 -3.16
C LEU A 39 14.29 -1.65 -4.41
N GLN A 40 13.73 -1.90 -5.60
CA GLN A 40 14.46 -1.82 -6.86
C GLN A 40 14.91 -0.39 -7.17
N MET A 41 14.10 0.62 -6.86
CA MET A 41 14.47 2.03 -7.04
C MET A 41 15.70 2.42 -6.19
N HIS A 42 15.88 1.76 -5.04
CA HIS A 42 17.05 1.93 -4.17
C HIS A 42 18.17 0.92 -4.44
N ASN A 43 18.14 0.26 -5.61
CA ASN A 43 19.14 -0.71 -6.06
C ASN A 43 19.30 -1.93 -5.13
N ILE A 44 18.21 -2.35 -4.47
CA ILE A 44 18.15 -3.56 -3.63
C ILE A 44 17.45 -4.67 -4.43
N GLU A 45 18.14 -5.79 -4.62
CA GLU A 45 17.55 -6.98 -5.25
C GLU A 45 16.56 -7.66 -4.28
N ALA A 46 15.30 -7.71 -4.69
CA ALA A 46 14.21 -8.34 -3.95
C ALA A 46 13.56 -9.43 -4.80
N ASN A 47 13.46 -10.63 -4.24
CA ASN A 47 12.84 -11.79 -4.87
C ASN A 47 11.41 -11.97 -4.37
N LYS A 48 10.46 -12.07 -5.31
CA LYS A 48 9.04 -12.34 -5.02
C LYS A 48 8.79 -13.84 -5.04
N ILE A 49 8.37 -14.41 -3.91
CA ILE A 49 8.01 -15.81 -3.78
C ILE A 49 6.49 -15.90 -3.62
N ASP A 50 5.83 -16.56 -4.57
CA ASP A 50 4.41 -16.86 -4.46
C ASP A 50 4.20 -18.05 -3.51
N SER A 51 3.48 -17.80 -2.40
CA SER A 51 3.15 -18.81 -1.40
C SER A 51 1.69 -19.29 -1.51
N GLY A 52 1.05 -19.05 -2.66
CA GLY A 52 -0.31 -19.49 -2.98
C GLY A 52 -1.34 -18.91 -2.01
N LYS A 53 -1.92 -19.77 -1.16
CA LYS A 53 -2.94 -19.36 -0.17
C LYS A 53 -2.41 -18.46 0.95
N LEU A 54 -1.09 -18.45 1.15
CA LEU A 54 -0.43 -17.64 2.19
C LEU A 54 -0.01 -16.26 1.67
N GLY A 55 -0.38 -15.90 0.44
CA GLY A 55 -0.02 -14.63 -0.19
C GLY A 55 1.42 -14.61 -0.73
N TYR A 56 1.91 -13.42 -1.01
CA TYR A 56 3.27 -13.21 -1.51
C TYR A 56 4.24 -12.99 -0.35
N SER A 57 5.44 -13.53 -0.51
CA SER A 57 6.58 -13.30 0.38
C SER A 57 7.72 -12.62 -0.39
N ILE A 58 8.42 -11.70 0.26
CA ILE A 58 9.55 -10.98 -0.33
C ILE A 58 10.81 -11.35 0.43
N THR A 59 11.83 -11.80 -0.31
CA THR A 59 13.16 -12.09 0.23
C THR A 59 14.20 -11.15 -0.36
N VAL A 60 15.22 -10.82 0.43
CA VAL A 60 16.33 -9.95 0.04
C VAL A 60 17.66 -10.59 0.43
N ALA A 61 18.74 -10.20 -0.23
CA ALA A 61 20.07 -10.65 0.13
C ALA A 61 20.45 -10.20 1.55
N GLU A 62 21.19 -11.04 2.30
CA GLU A 62 21.70 -10.71 3.65
C GLU A 62 22.40 -9.35 3.75
N PRO A 63 23.28 -8.91 2.81
CA PRO A 63 23.91 -7.58 2.90
C PRO A 63 22.92 -6.42 2.80
N ASP A 64 21.83 -6.59 2.05
CA ASP A 64 20.87 -5.51 1.78
C ASP A 64 19.68 -5.49 2.76
N PHE A 65 19.60 -6.47 3.67
CA PHE A 65 18.51 -6.61 4.62
C PHE A 65 18.31 -5.36 5.49
N THR A 66 19.40 -4.79 6.03
CA THR A 66 19.31 -3.59 6.87
C THR A 66 18.82 -2.37 6.09
N ALA A 67 19.28 -2.20 4.85
CA ALA A 67 18.83 -1.13 3.97
C ALA A 67 17.35 -1.30 3.58
N ALA A 68 16.94 -2.53 3.29
CA ALA A 68 15.55 -2.86 2.96
C ALA A 68 14.59 -2.52 4.11
N VAL A 69 14.94 -2.90 5.35
CA VAL A 69 14.15 -2.57 6.54
C VAL A 69 14.06 -1.06 6.77
N TYR A 70 15.16 -0.32 6.53
CA TYR A 70 15.17 1.14 6.63
C TYR A 70 14.19 1.77 5.63
N TRP A 71 14.24 1.37 4.36
CA TRP A 71 13.33 1.91 3.35
C TRP A 71 11.88 1.55 3.59
N ILE A 72 11.58 0.31 3.99
CA ILE A 72 10.22 -0.10 4.37
C ILE A 72 9.65 0.81 5.45
N LYS A 73 10.45 1.12 6.49
CA LYS A 73 10.02 2.00 7.58
C LYS A 73 9.81 3.44 7.10
N THR A 74 10.69 3.94 6.24
CA THR A 74 10.64 5.31 5.68
C THR A 74 9.41 5.53 4.80
N TYR A 75 9.05 4.55 3.97
CA TYR A 75 7.89 4.62 3.07
C TYR A 75 6.59 4.09 3.71
N GLN A 76 6.62 3.69 4.99
CA GLN A 76 5.48 3.09 5.70
C GLN A 76 4.85 1.90 4.96
N LEU A 77 5.69 1.03 4.39
CA LEU A 77 5.28 -0.21 3.76
C LEU A 77 5.02 -1.29 4.84
N PRO A 78 4.07 -2.23 4.62
CA PRO A 78 3.16 -2.31 3.48
C PRO A 78 2.06 -1.25 3.53
N PRO A 79 1.53 -0.83 2.36
CA PRO A 79 0.42 0.12 2.29
C PRO A 79 -0.76 -0.42 3.08
N ARG A 80 -1.32 0.41 3.97
CA ARG A 80 -2.53 0.04 4.71
C ARG A 80 -3.70 -0.08 3.73
N PRO A 81 -4.58 -1.08 3.94
CA PRO A 81 -5.78 -1.19 3.12
C PRO A 81 -6.62 0.08 3.23
N ARG A 82 -7.25 0.46 2.12
CA ARG A 82 -8.12 1.63 2.07
C ARG A 82 -9.37 1.36 2.91
N VAL A 83 -9.54 2.15 3.97
CA VAL A 83 -10.74 2.10 4.80
C VAL A 83 -11.73 3.14 4.26
N GLU A 84 -12.93 2.69 3.93
CA GLU A 84 -14.03 3.53 3.48
C GLU A 84 -15.07 3.66 4.60
N ILE A 85 -15.73 4.81 4.69
CA ILE A 85 -16.72 5.03 5.76
C ILE A 85 -17.90 4.05 5.64
N ALA A 86 -18.27 3.67 4.41
CA ALA A 86 -19.28 2.65 4.16
C ALA A 86 -18.95 1.30 4.82
N GLN A 87 -17.67 0.92 4.94
CA GLN A 87 -17.25 -0.34 5.57
C GLN A 87 -17.48 -0.33 7.09
N MET A 88 -17.50 0.85 7.73
CA MET A 88 -17.82 0.98 9.15
C MET A 88 -19.34 0.90 9.44
N PHE A 89 -20.18 1.07 8.41
CA PHE A 89 -21.64 1.00 8.52
C PHE A 89 -22.22 0.03 7.49
N PRO A 90 -21.99 -1.29 7.60
CA PRO A 90 -22.45 -2.27 6.61
C PRO A 90 -23.97 -2.25 6.48
N ALA A 91 -24.47 -2.43 5.25
CA ALA A 91 -25.91 -2.42 4.93
C ALA A 91 -26.72 -3.47 5.72
N ASP A 92 -26.07 -4.56 6.13
CA ASP A 92 -26.67 -5.70 6.85
C ASP A 92 -26.93 -5.44 8.35
N SER A 93 -26.67 -4.23 8.84
CA SER A 93 -27.06 -3.83 10.21
C SER A 93 -28.58 -3.77 10.34
N LEU A 94 -29.14 -4.58 11.24
CA LEU A 94 -30.58 -4.66 11.56
C LEU A 94 -31.19 -3.34 12.09
N VAL A 95 -30.37 -2.32 12.34
CA VAL A 95 -30.80 -0.98 12.77
C VAL A 95 -30.17 0.05 11.84
N SER A 96 -30.98 0.67 10.98
CA SER A 96 -30.59 1.81 10.14
C SER A 96 -30.85 3.12 10.90
N SER A 97 -29.78 3.76 11.38
CA SER A 97 -29.90 5.12 11.93
C SER A 97 -29.88 6.14 10.78
N PRO A 98 -30.62 7.26 10.87
CA PRO A 98 -30.56 8.34 9.88
C PRO A 98 -29.13 8.88 9.65
N ARG A 99 -28.27 8.76 10.67
CA ARG A 99 -26.86 9.16 10.61
C ARG A 99 -26.04 8.19 9.75
N ALA A 100 -26.29 6.87 9.86
CA ALA A 100 -25.62 5.86 9.05
C ALA A 100 -26.00 5.96 7.56
N GLU A 101 -27.26 6.25 7.25
CA GLU A 101 -27.70 6.43 5.86
C GLU A 101 -27.04 7.65 5.19
N LYS A 102 -26.96 8.79 5.90
CA LYS A 102 -26.21 9.96 5.44
C LYS A 102 -24.72 9.63 5.21
N ALA A 103 -24.08 8.94 6.16
CA ALA A 103 -22.67 8.58 6.03
C ALA A 103 -22.41 7.70 4.78
N ARG A 104 -23.30 6.74 4.49
CA ARG A 104 -23.23 5.92 3.27
C ARG A 104 -23.40 6.74 2.00
N LEU A 105 -24.40 7.63 1.97
CA LEU A 105 -24.64 8.49 0.81
C LEU A 105 -23.41 9.34 0.47
N TYR A 106 -22.81 9.98 1.47
CA TYR A 106 -21.60 10.78 1.26
C TYR A 106 -20.39 9.93 0.84
N SER A 107 -20.19 8.76 1.44
CA SER A 107 -19.12 7.82 1.01
C SER A 107 -19.28 7.41 -0.46
N ALA A 108 -20.51 7.17 -0.92
CA ALA A 108 -20.77 6.84 -2.33
C ALA A 108 -20.50 8.03 -3.27
N ILE A 109 -20.81 9.25 -2.84
CA ILE A 109 -20.50 10.48 -3.58
C ILE A 109 -18.99 10.68 -3.67
N GLU A 110 -18.25 10.49 -2.58
CA GLU A 110 -16.78 10.54 -2.56
C GLU A 110 -16.19 9.57 -3.59
N GLN A 111 -16.57 8.29 -3.55
CA GLN A 111 -16.06 7.27 -4.48
C GLN A 111 -16.40 7.61 -5.94
N ARG A 112 -17.63 8.06 -6.22
CA ARG A 112 -18.05 8.43 -7.57
C ARG A 112 -17.26 9.64 -8.10
N LEU A 113 -16.97 10.62 -7.25
CA LEU A 113 -16.15 11.77 -7.62
C LEU A 113 -14.69 11.37 -7.83
N GLU A 114 -14.12 10.53 -6.97
CA GLU A 114 -12.77 9.98 -7.15
C GLU A 114 -12.65 9.28 -8.51
N GLN A 115 -13.59 8.39 -8.84
CA GLN A 115 -13.62 7.68 -10.12
C GLN A 115 -13.76 8.64 -11.31
N SER A 116 -14.57 9.69 -11.19
CA SER A 116 -14.77 10.67 -12.27
C SER A 116 -13.54 11.55 -12.48
N LEU A 117 -12.79 11.89 -11.42
CA LEU A 117 -11.55 12.66 -11.54
C LEU A 117 -10.42 11.82 -12.14
N GLN A 118 -10.42 10.50 -11.88
CA GLN A 118 -9.43 9.57 -12.44
C GLN A 118 -9.58 9.37 -13.97
N THR A 119 -10.75 9.65 -14.56
CA THR A 119 -10.91 9.58 -16.02
C THR A 119 -10.38 10.81 -16.76
N MET A 120 -9.98 11.86 -16.04
CA MET A 120 -9.41 13.08 -16.64
C MET A 120 -7.96 12.84 -17.10
N GLU A 121 -7.61 13.35 -18.28
CA GLU A 121 -6.24 13.25 -18.81
C GLU A 121 -5.21 13.86 -17.83
N GLY A 122 -4.14 13.10 -17.58
CA GLY A 122 -3.04 13.50 -16.71
C GLY A 122 -3.23 13.25 -15.21
N VAL A 123 -4.33 12.63 -14.79
CA VAL A 123 -4.56 12.24 -13.39
C VAL A 123 -4.16 10.78 -13.16
N LEU A 124 -3.13 10.52 -12.36
CA LEU A 124 -2.71 9.16 -11.97
C LEU A 124 -3.50 8.64 -10.77
N SER A 125 -3.82 9.54 -9.83
CA SER A 125 -4.58 9.21 -8.64
C SER A 125 -5.33 10.44 -8.14
N ALA A 126 -6.58 10.26 -7.75
CA ALA A 126 -7.40 11.30 -7.13
C ALA A 126 -7.95 10.78 -5.80
N ARG A 127 -7.93 11.65 -4.79
CA ARG A 127 -8.48 11.46 -3.46
C ARG A 127 -9.43 12.59 -3.17
N VAL A 128 -10.66 12.29 -2.76
CA VAL A 128 -11.67 13.30 -2.42
C VAL A 128 -12.16 13.05 -1.00
N HIS A 129 -12.01 14.06 -0.15
CA HIS A 129 -12.55 14.05 1.20
C HIS A 129 -13.60 15.15 1.33
N ILE A 130 -14.83 14.75 1.65
CA ILE A 130 -15.96 15.66 1.86
C ILE A 130 -16.17 15.79 3.36
N SER A 131 -16.25 17.02 3.86
CA SER A 131 -16.66 17.26 5.24
C SER A 131 -18.13 16.90 5.42
N TYR A 132 -18.40 16.07 6.42
CA TYR A 132 -19.75 15.68 6.83
C TYR A 132 -20.26 16.67 7.86
N ASP A 133 -21.40 17.32 7.60
CA ASP A 133 -22.14 17.96 8.68
C ASP A 133 -23.21 16.99 9.20
N ILE A 134 -22.89 16.46 10.36
CA ILE A 134 -23.71 15.48 11.05
C ILE A 134 -24.76 16.13 11.97
N ASP A 135 -24.60 17.43 12.28
CA ASP A 135 -25.35 18.15 13.30
C ASP A 135 -26.08 19.40 12.75
N ALA A 136 -26.01 19.66 11.43
CA ALA A 136 -26.69 20.75 10.70
C ALA A 136 -28.21 20.85 10.96
N GLY A 137 -28.84 19.81 11.52
CA GLY A 137 -30.26 19.81 11.88
C GLY A 137 -30.56 20.10 13.35
N GLU A 138 -29.57 20.04 14.24
CA GLU A 138 -29.82 20.06 15.70
C GLU A 138 -29.62 21.46 16.30
N ASN A 139 -28.71 22.29 15.75
CA ASN A 139 -28.28 23.52 16.43
C ASN A 139 -28.15 24.78 15.54
N GLY A 140 -28.66 24.78 14.30
CA GLY A 140 -28.65 25.96 13.42
C GLY A 140 -27.26 26.54 13.10
N ARG A 141 -26.19 25.75 13.30
CA ARG A 141 -24.81 26.18 13.08
C ARG A 141 -24.48 26.07 11.59
N PRO A 142 -23.79 27.06 10.99
CA PRO A 142 -23.42 26.97 9.58
C PRO A 142 -22.46 25.79 9.36
N PRO A 143 -22.64 25.01 8.28
CA PRO A 143 -21.80 23.86 8.01
C PRO A 143 -20.35 24.31 7.83
N LYS A 144 -19.45 23.69 8.60
CA LYS A 144 -18.01 23.86 8.37
C LYS A 144 -17.59 22.96 7.23
N THR A 145 -17.64 23.50 6.01
CA THR A 145 -17.25 22.76 4.82
C THR A 145 -15.74 22.84 4.63
N CYS A 146 -15.02 21.75 4.89
CA CYS A 146 -13.63 21.59 4.49
C CYS A 146 -13.57 20.40 3.54
N SER A 147 -13.54 20.68 2.25
CA SER A 147 -13.35 19.67 1.20
C SER A 147 -11.90 19.70 0.75
N PHE A 148 -11.26 18.53 0.76
CA PHE A 148 -9.89 18.38 0.25
C PHE A 148 -9.91 17.47 -0.97
N VAL A 149 -9.30 17.94 -2.06
CA VAL A 149 -9.10 17.15 -3.27
C VAL A 149 -7.59 17.02 -3.50
N GLY A 150 -7.06 15.83 -3.28
CA GLY A 150 -5.67 15.49 -3.58
C GLY A 150 -5.58 14.87 -4.97
N ILE A 151 -4.84 15.49 -5.88
CA ILE A 151 -4.62 14.97 -7.24
C ILE A 151 -3.11 14.71 -7.40
N SER A 152 -2.76 13.48 -7.74
CA SER A 152 -1.43 13.12 -8.20
C SER A 152 -1.39 13.15 -9.73
N ARG A 153 -0.49 13.95 -10.30
CA ARG A 153 -0.26 14.06 -11.75
C ARG A 153 1.08 13.42 -12.14
N ILE A 154 1.20 13.08 -13.43
CA ILE A 154 2.47 12.74 -14.10
C ILE A 154 3.42 13.94 -14.08
#